data_AF-A0A7S2SXM8-F1
#
_entry.id   AF-A0A7S2SXM8-F1
#
_cell.length_a   1.000
_cell.length_b   1.000
_cell.length_c   1.000
_cell.angle_alpha   90.00
_cell.angle_beta   90.00
_cell.angle_gamma   90.00
#
_symmetry.space_group_name_H-M   'P 1'
#
loop_
_entity.id
_entity.type
_entity.pdbx_description
1 polymer ?
#
loop_
_entity_poly.entity_id
_entity_poly.type
_entity_poly.pdbx_seq_one_letter_code
_entity_poly.pdbx_strand_id
1 'polypeptide(L)'
;VRGTVDRLGGRVALAELPPLLDVDIVHCEKAARLLAEGGGDGDIKLIDGELLTRKYFDDISVEINETLQQRGKVTIGEVAKTYDLSADLVTRTVESKIGSVIDGQIQSG
;
A
#
# COMPACT_ATOMS: atom_id res chain seq x y z
N VAL A 1 -14.12 8.94 5.33
CA VAL A 1 -13.22 7.94 4.72
C VAL A 1 -11.81 8.49 4.54
N ARG A 2 -11.52 9.39 3.58
CA ARG A 2 -10.13 9.90 3.37
C ARG A 2 -9.42 10.38 4.64
N GLY A 3 -10.03 11.32 5.38
CA GLY A 3 -9.42 11.85 6.61
C GLY A 3 -9.19 10.80 7.72
N THR A 4 -9.89 9.67 7.70
CA THR A 4 -9.68 8.56 8.63
C THR A 4 -8.47 7.72 8.21
N VAL A 5 -8.33 7.45 6.91
CA VAL A 5 -7.19 6.72 6.33
C VAL A 5 -5.87 7.46 6.61
N ASP A 6 -5.84 8.77 6.36
CA ASP A 6 -4.65 9.60 6.60
C ASP A 6 -4.26 9.61 8.08
N ARG A 7 -5.26 9.66 8.97
CA ARG A 7 -5.05 9.68 10.43
C ARG A 7 -4.59 8.32 10.99
N LEU A 8 -4.85 7.23 10.28
CA LEU A 8 -4.40 5.88 10.62
C LEU A 8 -3.03 5.52 10.03
N GLY A 9 -2.28 6.52 9.55
CA GLY A 9 -0.94 6.28 9.00
C GLY A 9 -0.96 5.75 7.56
N GLY A 10 -2.09 5.89 6.86
CA GLY A 10 -2.17 5.61 5.43
C GLY A 10 -2.48 4.17 5.04
N ARG A 11 -2.77 3.29 6.01
CA ARG A 11 -3.35 1.94 5.79
C ARG A 11 -4.55 1.75 6.71
N VAL A 12 -5.68 1.31 6.18
CA VAL A 12 -6.86 0.94 6.98
C VAL A 12 -7.69 -0.13 6.28
N ALA A 13 -8.13 -1.14 7.02
CA ALA A 13 -9.06 -2.13 6.50
C ALA A 13 -10.47 -1.55 6.37
N LEU A 14 -11.14 -1.84 5.25
CA LEU A 14 -12.54 -1.45 5.03
C LEU A 14 -13.45 -1.99 6.13
N ALA A 15 -13.15 -3.16 6.70
CA ALA A 15 -13.90 -3.74 7.79
C ALA A 15 -13.82 -2.92 9.10
N GLU A 16 -12.76 -2.13 9.28
CA GLU A 16 -12.59 -1.26 10.45
C GLU A 16 -13.17 0.14 10.26
N LEU A 17 -13.47 0.54 9.03
CA LEU A 17 -14.08 1.86 8.75
C LEU A 17 -15.51 2.01 9.29
N PRO A 18 -16.42 1.02 9.22
CA PRO A 18 -17.79 1.13 9.70
C PRO A 18 -17.92 1.59 11.15
N PRO A 19 -17.26 0.95 12.13
CA PRO A 19 -17.36 1.41 13.52
C PRO A 19 -16.67 2.76 13.77
N LEU A 20 -15.67 3.15 12.97
CA LEU A 20 -14.98 4.43 13.10
C LEU A 20 -15.76 5.61 12.51
N LEU A 21 -16.58 5.33 11.50
CA LEU A 21 -17.35 6.34 10.77
C LEU A 21 -18.84 6.32 11.12
N ASP A 22 -19.31 5.33 11.87
CA ASP A 22 -20.72 5.07 12.15
C ASP A 22 -21.54 4.92 10.85
N VAL A 23 -20.99 4.18 9.88
CA VAL A 23 -21.53 4.04 8.51
C VAL A 23 -21.45 2.59 8.06
N ASP A 24 -22.43 2.10 7.30
CA ASP A 24 -22.42 0.71 6.79
C ASP A 24 -21.23 0.40 5.88
N ILE A 25 -20.84 -0.89 5.86
CA ILE A 25 -19.75 -1.40 5.02
C ILE A 25 -19.96 -1.11 3.53
N VAL A 26 -21.20 -1.18 3.04
CA VAL A 26 -21.55 -0.91 1.63
C VAL A 26 -21.23 0.53 1.24
N HIS A 27 -21.48 1.49 2.14
CA HIS A 27 -21.15 2.88 1.92
C HIS A 27 -19.63 3.11 2.00
N CYS A 28 -18.94 2.42 2.91
CA CYS A 28 -17.48 2.43 3.01
C CYS A 28 -16.82 1.89 1.73
N GLU A 29 -17.26 0.74 1.22
CA GLU A 29 -16.80 0.14 -0.03
C GLU A 29 -17.00 1.06 -1.22
N LYS A 30 -18.19 1.66 -1.33
CA LYS A 30 -18.51 2.59 -2.42
C LYS A 30 -17.61 3.83 -2.36
N ALA A 31 -17.43 4.40 -1.17
CA ALA A 31 -16.54 5.55 -0.97
C ALA A 31 -15.08 5.18 -1.23
N ALA A 32 -14.63 4.00 -0.82
CA ALA A 32 -13.29 3.48 -1.07
C ALA A 32 -13.00 3.32 -2.58
N ARG A 33 -13.94 2.71 -3.32
CA ARG A 33 -13.87 2.64 -4.79
C ARG A 33 -13.82 4.02 -5.41
N LEU A 34 -14.70 4.93 -5.00
CA LEU A 34 -14.69 6.31 -5.52
C LEU A 34 -13.38 7.05 -5.18
N LEU A 35 -12.74 6.76 -4.05
CA LEU A 35 -11.44 7.33 -3.70
C LEU A 35 -10.31 6.71 -4.56
N ALA A 36 -10.38 5.41 -4.83
CA ALA A 36 -9.41 4.72 -5.68
C ALA A 36 -9.57 5.10 -7.17
N GLU A 37 -10.79 5.35 -7.64
CA GLU A 37 -11.12 5.68 -9.03
C GLU A 37 -11.13 7.19 -9.30
N GLY A 38 -11.58 8.00 -8.34
CA GLY A 38 -11.82 9.44 -8.47
C GLY A 38 -10.91 10.34 -7.63
N GLY A 39 -9.97 9.75 -6.87
CA GLY A 39 -8.93 10.52 -6.19
C GLY A 39 -8.03 11.20 -7.21
N GLY A 40 -8.11 12.53 -7.28
CA GLY A 40 -7.15 13.34 -8.04
C GLY A 40 -5.74 12.88 -7.72
N ASP A 41 -5.00 12.53 -8.77
CA ASP A 41 -3.64 12.01 -8.73
C ASP A 41 -3.43 10.71 -7.94
N GLY A 42 -4.34 9.74 -7.96
CA GLY A 42 -4.03 8.33 -7.65
C GLY A 42 -3.35 8.10 -6.28
N ASP A 43 -3.79 8.83 -5.26
CA ASP A 43 -3.16 8.87 -3.95
C ASP A 43 -3.63 7.75 -3.02
N ILE A 44 -4.72 7.05 -3.33
CA ILE A 44 -5.26 5.95 -2.50
C ILE A 44 -5.61 4.77 -3.39
N LYS A 45 -5.21 3.56 -2.97
CA LYS A 45 -5.52 2.29 -3.63
C LYS A 45 -6.33 1.39 -2.71
N LEU A 46 -7.28 0.67 -3.29
CA LEU A 46 -8.06 -0.37 -2.62
C LEU A 46 -7.51 -1.74 -3.02
N ILE A 47 -6.96 -2.50 -2.07
CA ILE A 47 -6.38 -3.83 -2.31
C ILE A 47 -6.79 -4.79 -1.19
N ASP A 48 -7.33 -5.96 -1.53
CA ASP A 48 -7.79 -6.98 -0.56
C ASP A 48 -8.74 -6.45 0.53
N GLY A 49 -9.53 -5.41 0.20
CA GLY A 49 -10.41 -4.76 1.16
C GLY A 49 -9.70 -3.78 2.11
N GLU A 50 -8.46 -3.41 1.84
CA GLU A 50 -7.70 -2.39 2.56
C GLU A 50 -7.48 -1.15 1.69
N LEU A 51 -7.60 0.02 2.31
CA LEU A 51 -7.23 1.29 1.70
C LEU A 51 -5.80 1.63 2.06
N LEU A 52 -4.95 1.74 1.04
CA LEU A 52 -3.54 2.09 1.17
C LEU A 52 -3.24 3.38 0.42
N THR A 53 -2.65 4.34 1.10
CA THR A 53 -2.24 5.62 0.50
C THR A 53 -0.94 5.47 -0.28
N ARG A 54 -0.70 6.37 -1.24
CA ARG A 54 0.55 6.50 -1.97
C ARG A 54 1.71 6.72 -1.02
N LYS A 55 1.50 7.55 0.01
CA LYS A 55 2.48 7.79 1.07
C LYS A 55 2.93 6.48 1.74
N TYR A 56 1.98 5.59 2.08
CA TYR A 56 2.32 4.29 2.66
C TYR A 56 3.23 3.48 1.72
N PHE A 57 2.91 3.41 0.43
CA PHE A 57 3.77 2.73 -0.55
C PHE A 57 5.13 3.40 -0.73
N ASP A 58 5.19 4.73 -0.70
CA ASP A 58 6.45 5.48 -0.79
C ASP A 58 7.35 5.20 0.41
N ASP A 59 6.82 5.28 1.62
CA ASP A 59 7.55 5.02 2.86
C ASP A 59 8.11 3.58 2.85
N ILE A 60 7.29 2.58 2.50
CA ILE A 60 7.76 1.17 2.35
C ILE A 60 8.83 1.03 1.26
N SER A 61 8.66 1.72 0.12
CA SER A 61 9.61 1.62 -0.99
C SER A 61 10.98 2.15 -0.62
N VAL A 62 11.02 3.23 0.16
CA VAL A 62 12.26 3.78 0.71
C VAL A 62 12.92 2.77 1.64
N GLU A 63 12.17 2.18 2.58
CA GLU A 63 12.72 1.18 3.51
C GLU A 63 13.21 -0.09 2.79
N ILE A 64 12.48 -0.55 1.77
CA ILE A 64 12.90 -1.67 0.91
C ILE A 64 14.22 -1.31 0.22
N ASN A 65 14.33 -0.12 -0.35
CA ASN A 65 15.53 0.33 -1.02
C ASN A 65 16.70 0.43 -0.04
N GLU A 66 16.52 1.03 1.13
CA GLU A 66 17.57 1.11 2.16
C GLU A 66 18.03 -0.28 2.59
N THR A 67 17.08 -1.20 2.81
CA THR A 67 17.41 -2.59 3.16
C THR A 67 18.16 -3.29 2.03
N LEU A 68 17.77 -3.05 0.78
CA LEU A 68 18.43 -3.57 -0.41
C LEU A 68 19.87 -3.05 -0.52
N GLN A 69 20.07 -1.74 -0.32
CA GLN A 69 21.39 -1.11 -0.35
C GLN A 69 22.28 -1.59 0.81
N GLN A 70 21.71 -1.83 1.99
CA GLN A 70 22.46 -2.33 3.16
C GLN A 70 22.82 -3.82 3.05
N ARG A 71 21.88 -4.66 2.59
CA ARG A 71 22.06 -6.13 2.55
C ARG A 71 22.53 -6.66 1.20
N GLY A 72 22.44 -5.86 0.15
CA GLY A 72 22.69 -6.22 -1.25
C GLY A 72 21.58 -7.05 -1.91
N LYS A 73 20.60 -7.54 -1.14
CA LYS A 73 19.42 -8.27 -1.64
C LYS A 73 18.25 -8.20 -0.66
N VAL A 74 17.04 -8.21 -1.21
CA VAL A 74 15.77 -8.29 -0.45
C VAL A 74 14.83 -9.21 -1.22
N THR A 75 14.11 -10.09 -0.52
CA THR A 75 13.11 -10.96 -1.15
C THR A 75 11.70 -10.42 -0.97
N ILE A 76 10.85 -10.62 -1.98
CA ILE A 76 9.43 -10.25 -1.91
C ILE A 76 8.74 -10.92 -0.71
N GLY A 77 9.10 -12.18 -0.40
CA GLY A 77 8.52 -12.91 0.74
C GLY A 77 8.88 -12.33 2.10
N GLU A 78 10.08 -11.76 2.26
CA GLU A 78 10.46 -11.05 3.49
C GLU A 78 9.66 -9.75 3.62
N VAL A 79 9.60 -8.94 2.56
CA VAL A 79 8.86 -7.68 2.54
C VAL A 79 7.37 -7.93 2.82
N ALA A 80 6.77 -8.92 2.14
CA ALA A 80 5.40 -9.37 2.36
C ALA A 80 5.14 -9.70 3.84
N LYS A 81 6.06 -10.41 4.49
CA LYS A 81 5.94 -10.74 5.93
C LYS A 81 6.15 -9.53 6.84
N THR A 82 7.09 -8.66 6.51
CA THR A 82 7.40 -7.46 7.32
C THR A 82 6.22 -6.49 7.35
N TYR A 83 5.56 -6.28 6.21
CA TYR A 83 4.45 -5.34 6.10
C TYR A 83 3.07 -5.99 6.19
N ASP A 84 3.01 -7.31 6.40
CA ASP A 84 1.76 -8.09 6.39
C ASP A 84 0.94 -7.84 5.11
N LEU A 85 1.61 -7.95 3.96
CA LEU A 85 1.05 -7.72 2.63
C LEU A 85 1.19 -8.97 1.76
N SER A 86 0.27 -9.17 0.81
CA SER A 86 0.37 -10.23 -0.18
C SER A 86 1.62 -10.08 -1.06
N ALA A 87 2.28 -11.18 -1.40
CA ALA A 87 3.46 -11.16 -2.27
C ALA A 87 3.18 -10.52 -3.65
N ASP A 88 1.97 -10.68 -4.20
CA ASP A 88 1.54 -10.04 -5.46
C ASP A 88 1.54 -8.51 -5.34
N LEU A 89 0.98 -7.99 -4.24
CA LEU A 89 0.90 -6.56 -3.94
C LEU A 89 2.29 -5.96 -3.79
N VAL A 90 3.17 -6.63 -3.03
CA VAL A 90 4.56 -6.20 -2.88
C VAL A 90 5.28 -6.23 -4.22
N THR A 91 5.11 -7.29 -5.00
CA THR A 91 5.72 -7.40 -6.34
C THR A 91 5.32 -6.22 -7.21
N ARG A 92 4.02 -5.94 -7.35
CA ARG A 92 3.52 -4.79 -8.12
C ARG A 92 4.04 -3.46 -7.61
N THR A 93 4.17 -3.32 -6.29
CA THR A 93 4.69 -2.09 -5.67
C THR A 93 6.15 -1.90 -6.04
N VAL A 94 6.96 -2.94 -5.87
CA VAL A 94 8.39 -2.93 -6.18
C VAL A 94 8.60 -2.71 -7.67
N GLU A 95 7.89 -3.42 -8.54
CA GLU A 95 7.92 -3.23 -10.00
C GLU A 95 7.59 -1.80 -10.41
N SER A 96 6.58 -1.19 -9.78
CA SER A 96 6.19 0.19 -10.07
C SER A 96 7.18 1.23 -9.55
N LYS A 97 8.11 0.86 -8.65
CA LYS A 97 9.01 1.78 -7.95
C LYS A 97 10.48 1.55 -8.27
N ILE A 98 10.80 0.44 -8.92
CA ILE A 98 12.14 0.17 -9.48
C ILE A 98 12.49 1.21 -10.52
N GLY A 99 13.71 1.75 -10.42
CA GLY A 99 14.20 2.82 -11.28
C GLY A 99 13.65 4.21 -10.94
N SER A 100 12.80 4.34 -9.91
CA SER A 100 12.39 5.64 -9.35
C SER A 100 12.84 5.81 -7.89
N VAL A 101 12.35 4.94 -7.00
CA VAL A 101 12.70 4.95 -5.57
C VAL A 101 13.63 3.80 -5.23
N ILE A 102 13.39 2.64 -5.81
CA ILE A 102 14.18 1.43 -5.59
C ILE A 102 15.27 1.38 -6.67
N ASP A 103 16.51 1.57 -6.25
CA ASP A 103 17.70 1.38 -7.09
C ASP A 103 18.11 -0.09 -7.00
N GLY A 104 17.53 -0.90 -7.88
CA GLY A 104 17.65 -2.34 -7.85
C GLY A 104 17.04 -3.00 -9.08
N GLN A 105 17.20 -4.32 -9.17
CA GLN A 105 16.67 -5.11 -10.28
C GLN A 105 15.99 -6.36 -9.73
N ILE A 106 14.77 -6.64 -10.20
CA ILE A 106 14.09 -7.90 -9.88
C ILE A 106 14.77 -9.00 -10.68
N GLN A 107 15.32 -9.97 -9.95
CA GLN A 107 15.86 -11.18 -10.53
C GLN A 107 14.84 -12.30 -10.33
N SER A 108 14.00 -12.53 -11.34
CA SER A 108 13.14 -13.70 -11.41
C SER A 108 14.00 -14.88 -11.87
N GLY A 109 14.49 -15.66 -10.91
CA GLY A 109 15.31 -16.87 -11.13
C GLY A 109 14.47 -18.14 -11.15
#